data_AF-A0A9E0DH16-F1
#
_entry.id   AF-A0A9E0DH16-F1
#
_cell.length_a   1.000
_cell.length_b   1.000
_cell.length_c   1.000
_cell.angle_alpha   90.00
_cell.angle_beta   90.00
_cell.angle_gamma   90.00
#
_symmetry.space_group_name_H-M   'P 1'
#
loop_
_entity.id
_entity.type
_entity.pdbx_description
1 polymer ?
#
loop_
_entity_poly.entity_id
_entity_poly.type
_entity_poly.pdbx_seq_one_letter_code
_entity_poly.pdbx_strand_id
1 'polypeptide(L)'
;RRLISDSPPEALIQQAAALFTAQKDAPDQLTQVVRLILLSDGFRAAWGQKIKRPYEVTAGALRAVNATFVPSSSFLTRYDDMGQELFRWPAPDGFPDVKDAWGGSVPMVYRWRFINYLMENGITSVSVDVVTQTPATTRTPNALADFWISRILGRGMEGPGRAQIVELLARGRNADYDLTAEQIADRLPRTVAVILMAPDFQWR
;
A
#
# COMPACT_ATOMS: atom_id res chain seq x y z
N ARG A 1 -16.57 -6.16 8.49
CA ARG A 1 -15.47 -5.24 8.07
C ARG A 1 -16.06 -4.15 7.18
N ARG A 2 -15.61 -2.89 7.30
CA ARG A 2 -16.10 -1.78 6.46
C ARG A 2 -15.24 -1.68 5.19
N LEU A 3 -15.89 -1.69 4.02
CA LEU A 3 -15.19 -1.71 2.72
C LEU A 3 -15.05 -0.32 2.08
N ILE A 4 -15.90 0.64 2.47
CA ILE A 4 -16.01 1.97 1.83
C ILE A 4 -15.33 3.02 2.70
N SER A 5 -15.94 3.34 3.84
CA SER A 5 -15.46 4.37 4.77
C SER A 5 -15.69 3.90 6.21
N ASP A 6 -15.27 4.72 7.18
CA ASP A 6 -15.56 4.45 8.58
C ASP A 6 -17.04 4.65 8.93
N SER A 7 -17.73 5.50 8.15
CA SER A 7 -19.17 5.76 8.22
C SER A 7 -19.82 5.52 6.84
N PRO A 8 -20.07 4.26 6.45
CA PRO A 8 -20.65 3.95 5.14
C PRO A 8 -22.09 4.49 5.02
N PRO A 9 -22.57 4.82 3.80
CA PRO A 9 -23.92 5.34 3.62
C PRO A 9 -25.00 4.34 4.07
N GLU A 10 -25.93 4.80 4.90
CA GLU A 10 -26.99 3.96 5.49
C GLU A 10 -27.82 3.23 4.42
N ALA A 11 -28.14 3.91 3.31
CA ALA A 11 -28.89 3.31 2.21
C ALA A 11 -28.20 2.06 1.63
N LEU A 12 -26.87 2.07 1.52
CA LEU A 12 -26.12 0.92 1.01
C LEU A 12 -26.07 -0.22 2.04
N ILE A 13 -26.00 0.10 3.34
CA ILE A 13 -26.08 -0.89 4.41
C ILE A 13 -27.42 -1.64 4.31
N GLN A 14 -28.51 -0.91 4.15
CA GLN A 14 -29.85 -1.49 4.02
C GLN A 14 -29.99 -2.36 2.77
N GLN A 15 -29.47 -1.91 1.62
CA GLN A 15 -29.47 -2.72 0.39
C GLN A 15 -28.66 -4.01 0.54
N ALA A 16 -27.47 -3.93 1.14
CA ALA A 16 -26.63 -5.10 1.39
C ALA A 16 -27.29 -6.09 2.36
N ALA A 17 -27.92 -5.60 3.42
CA ALA A 17 -28.66 -6.42 4.38
C ALA A 17 -29.87 -7.11 3.73
N ALA A 18 -30.65 -6.37 2.93
CA ALA A 18 -31.80 -6.93 2.22
C ALA A 18 -31.37 -8.03 1.24
N LEU A 19 -30.29 -7.80 0.47
CA LEU A 19 -29.74 -8.80 -0.45
C LEU A 19 -29.23 -10.04 0.29
N PHE A 20 -28.52 -9.85 1.41
CA PHE A 20 -28.06 -10.95 2.25
C PHE A 20 -29.24 -11.82 2.70
N THR A 21 -30.28 -11.23 3.27
CA THR A 21 -31.46 -12.00 3.74
C THR A 21 -32.21 -12.67 2.59
N ALA A 22 -32.39 -11.99 1.46
CA ALA A 22 -33.09 -12.53 0.30
C ALA A 22 -32.37 -13.75 -0.32
N GLN A 23 -31.03 -13.76 -0.28
CA GLN A 23 -30.20 -14.80 -0.89
C GLN A 23 -29.66 -15.81 0.14
N LYS A 24 -30.34 -15.98 1.29
CA LYS A 24 -29.86 -16.84 2.40
C LYS A 24 -29.55 -18.29 2.05
N ASP A 25 -30.21 -18.84 1.02
CA ASP A 25 -30.04 -20.22 0.58
C ASP A 25 -29.13 -20.31 -0.66
N ALA A 26 -28.67 -19.19 -1.20
CA ALA A 26 -27.79 -19.16 -2.36
C ALA A 26 -26.36 -19.55 -1.98
N PRO A 27 -25.70 -20.45 -2.73
CA PRO A 27 -24.32 -20.88 -2.44
C PRO A 27 -23.29 -19.75 -2.61
N ASP A 28 -23.63 -18.68 -3.34
CA ASP A 28 -22.78 -17.52 -3.60
C ASP A 28 -23.28 -16.23 -2.93
N GLN A 29 -24.16 -16.33 -1.92
CA GLN A 29 -24.77 -15.20 -1.20
C GLN A 29 -23.77 -14.08 -0.86
N LEU A 30 -22.64 -14.42 -0.24
CA LEU A 30 -21.61 -13.44 0.15
C LEU A 30 -20.96 -12.77 -1.07
N THR A 31 -20.74 -13.52 -2.15
CA THR A 31 -20.21 -12.97 -3.41
C THR A 31 -21.15 -11.91 -3.97
N GLN A 32 -22.46 -12.17 -3.95
CA GLN A 32 -23.47 -11.21 -4.43
C GLN A 32 -23.48 -9.93 -3.59
N VAL A 33 -23.44 -10.05 -2.26
CA VAL A 33 -23.42 -8.90 -1.34
C VAL A 33 -22.15 -8.07 -1.50
N VAL A 34 -20.98 -8.71 -1.58
CA VAL A 34 -19.71 -8.01 -1.81
C VAL A 34 -19.71 -7.33 -3.17
N ARG A 35 -20.22 -7.98 -4.23
CA ARG A 35 -20.34 -7.39 -5.56
C ARG A 35 -21.21 -6.12 -5.54
N LEU A 36 -22.35 -6.16 -4.86
CA LEU A 36 -23.22 -4.99 -4.68
C LEU A 36 -22.44 -3.81 -4.05
N ILE A 37 -21.71 -4.07 -2.96
CA ILE A 37 -20.93 -3.04 -2.27
C ILE A 37 -19.84 -2.48 -3.18
N LEU A 38 -19.06 -3.33 -3.85
CA LEU A 38 -17.92 -2.91 -4.69
C LEU A 38 -18.34 -2.17 -5.96
N LEU A 39 -19.56 -2.42 -6.47
CA LEU A 39 -20.08 -1.73 -7.66
C LEU A 39 -20.85 -0.45 -7.32
N SER A 40 -21.10 -0.17 -6.04
CA SER A 40 -21.82 1.02 -5.60
C SER A 40 -21.06 2.33 -5.85
N ASP A 41 -21.79 3.42 -6.04
CA ASP A 41 -21.20 4.77 -6.17
C ASP A 41 -20.45 5.18 -4.90
N GLY A 42 -20.95 4.76 -3.73
CA GLY A 42 -20.27 4.98 -2.45
C GLY A 42 -18.87 4.39 -2.43
N PHE A 43 -18.68 3.19 -3.01
CA PHE A 43 -17.35 2.59 -3.13
C PHE A 43 -16.46 3.34 -4.12
N ARG A 44 -17.00 3.80 -5.26
CA ARG A 44 -16.25 4.59 -6.25
C ARG A 44 -15.75 5.92 -5.67
N ALA A 45 -16.54 6.55 -4.80
CA ALA A 45 -16.20 7.80 -4.12
C ALA A 45 -15.39 7.62 -2.83
N ALA A 46 -15.02 6.39 -2.46
CA ALA A 46 -14.43 6.07 -1.17
C ALA A 46 -12.94 6.41 -1.02
N TRP A 47 -12.27 6.77 -2.11
CA TRP A 47 -10.82 6.98 -2.11
C TRP A 47 -10.39 7.98 -1.03
N GLY A 48 -9.45 7.58 -0.17
CA GLY A 48 -8.91 8.44 0.88
C GLY A 48 -9.76 8.55 2.14
N GLN A 49 -10.93 7.91 2.16
CA GLN A 49 -11.81 7.85 3.34
C GLN A 49 -11.29 6.88 4.38
N LYS A 50 -10.39 5.95 4.01
CA LYS A 50 -9.70 5.05 4.94
C LYS A 50 -8.19 5.14 4.81
N ILE A 51 -7.51 4.60 5.82
CA ILE A 51 -6.06 4.40 5.82
C ILE A 51 -5.77 2.91 6.04
N LYS A 52 -4.68 2.43 5.44
CA LYS A 52 -4.12 1.12 5.72
C LYS A 52 -3.64 1.08 7.18
N ARG A 53 -3.87 -0.06 7.84
CA ARG A 53 -3.25 -0.41 9.12
C ARG A 53 -1.82 -0.92 8.89
N PRO A 54 -0.94 -0.92 9.90
CA PRO A 54 0.43 -1.38 9.75
C PRO A 54 0.57 -2.75 9.04
N TYR A 55 -0.26 -3.72 9.40
CA TYR A 55 -0.31 -5.02 8.71
C TYR A 55 -0.55 -4.90 7.20
N GLU A 56 -1.50 -4.06 6.79
CA GLU A 56 -1.85 -3.85 5.37
C GLU A 56 -0.72 -3.12 4.63
N VAL A 57 -0.04 -2.18 5.29
CA VAL A 57 1.15 -1.49 4.74
C VAL A 57 2.28 -2.49 4.53
N THR A 58 2.63 -3.27 5.56
CA THR A 58 3.68 -4.28 5.53
C THR A 58 3.42 -5.34 4.46
N ALA A 59 2.25 -5.98 4.48
CA ALA A 59 1.91 -7.00 3.51
C ALA A 59 1.81 -6.44 2.08
N GLY A 60 1.34 -5.21 1.94
CA GLY A 60 1.31 -4.50 0.65
C GLY A 60 2.72 -4.24 0.12
N ALA A 61 3.61 -3.73 0.96
CA ALA A 61 4.98 -3.37 0.58
C ALA A 61 5.78 -4.60 0.19
N LEU A 62 5.80 -5.63 1.05
CA LEU A 62 6.50 -6.90 0.78
C LEU A 62 6.07 -7.52 -0.56
N ARG A 63 4.76 -7.50 -0.84
CA ARG A 63 4.22 -8.01 -2.11
C ARG A 63 4.62 -7.13 -3.30
N ALA A 64 4.49 -5.82 -3.18
CA ALA A 64 4.76 -4.89 -4.28
C ALA A 64 6.22 -4.96 -4.75
N VAL A 65 7.16 -5.08 -3.82
CA VAL A 65 8.60 -5.21 -4.11
C VAL A 65 9.08 -6.65 -4.19
N ASN A 66 8.15 -7.62 -4.24
CA ASN A 66 8.43 -9.06 -4.29
C ASN A 66 9.59 -9.47 -3.35
N ALA A 67 9.50 -9.06 -2.09
CA ALA A 67 10.53 -9.30 -1.11
C ALA A 67 10.67 -10.81 -0.85
N THR A 68 11.90 -11.31 -0.78
CA THR A 68 12.16 -12.60 -0.13
C THR A 68 12.06 -12.36 1.36
N PHE A 69 11.19 -13.12 2.02
CA PHE A 69 10.83 -12.84 3.41
C PHE A 69 10.74 -14.15 4.20
N VAL A 70 11.49 -14.22 5.29
CA VAL A 70 11.31 -15.20 6.35
C VAL A 70 11.03 -14.44 7.66
N PRO A 71 9.90 -14.68 8.34
CA PRO A 71 9.62 -14.03 9.62
C PRO A 71 10.77 -14.23 10.61
N SER A 72 11.23 -13.13 11.20
CA SER A 72 12.33 -13.12 12.18
C SER A 72 11.98 -12.19 13.34
N SER A 73 12.67 -12.33 14.47
CA SER A 73 12.52 -11.39 15.59
C SER A 73 12.84 -9.95 15.17
N SER A 74 13.89 -9.77 14.36
CA SER A 74 14.29 -8.46 13.79
C SER A 74 13.15 -7.82 12.99
N PHE A 75 12.48 -8.61 12.15
CA PHE A 75 11.30 -8.15 11.42
C PHE A 75 10.14 -7.77 12.34
N LEU A 76 9.80 -8.65 13.29
CA LEU A 76 8.68 -8.43 14.21
C LEU A 76 8.91 -7.17 15.05
N THR A 77 10.11 -6.96 15.60
CA THR A 77 10.43 -5.75 16.36
C THR A 77 10.17 -4.48 15.55
N ARG A 78 10.54 -4.44 14.26
CA ARG A 78 10.35 -3.24 13.43
C ARG A 78 8.91 -3.06 12.98
N TYR A 79 8.19 -4.18 12.85
CA TYR A 79 6.76 -4.17 12.59
C TYR A 79 5.97 -3.68 13.80
N ASP A 80 6.29 -4.18 14.99
CA ASP A 80 5.62 -3.90 16.26
C ASP A 80 5.71 -2.41 16.64
N ASP A 81 6.84 -1.76 16.32
CA ASP A 81 7.05 -0.31 16.44
C ASP A 81 5.96 0.55 15.78
N MET A 82 5.23 0.01 14.79
CA MET A 82 4.12 0.71 14.12
C MET A 82 2.81 0.69 14.91
N GLY A 83 2.76 0.00 16.06
CA GLY A 83 1.64 0.02 17.00
C GLY A 83 0.50 -0.98 16.72
N GLN A 84 0.73 -1.97 15.83
CA GLN A 84 -0.23 -3.05 15.56
C GLN A 84 0.39 -4.43 15.77
N GLU A 85 0.96 -4.65 16.96
CA GLU A 85 1.56 -5.93 17.34
C GLU A 85 0.62 -7.12 17.04
N LEU A 86 1.12 -8.14 16.37
CA LEU A 86 0.29 -9.28 15.96
C LEU A 86 -0.19 -10.06 17.18
N PHE A 87 -1.51 -10.29 17.25
CA PHE A 87 -2.17 -11.06 18.32
C PHE A 87 -2.02 -10.47 19.74
N ARG A 88 -1.68 -9.18 19.86
CA ARG A 88 -1.43 -8.51 21.15
C ARG A 88 -2.53 -7.52 21.57
N TRP A 89 -3.66 -7.51 20.87
CA TRP A 89 -4.80 -6.69 21.27
C TRP A 89 -5.52 -7.33 22.47
N PRO A 90 -5.62 -6.65 23.63
CA PRO A 90 -6.12 -7.26 24.85
C PRO A 90 -7.65 -7.40 24.90
N ALA A 91 -8.38 -6.50 24.23
CA ALA A 91 -9.84 -6.52 24.23
C ALA A 91 -10.38 -7.54 23.19
N PRO A 92 -11.59 -8.09 23.40
CA PRO A 92 -12.14 -9.14 22.52
C PRO A 92 -12.63 -8.62 21.16
N ASP A 93 -12.54 -7.32 20.91
CA ASP A 93 -13.02 -6.64 19.70
C ASP A 93 -11.96 -6.46 18.61
N GLY A 94 -10.69 -6.71 18.94
CA GLY A 94 -9.56 -6.55 18.03
C GLY A 94 -9.17 -5.09 17.76
N PHE A 95 -8.05 -4.91 17.07
CA PHE A 95 -7.55 -3.59 16.71
C PHE A 95 -8.58 -2.76 15.93
N PRO A 96 -8.70 -1.45 16.20
CA PRO A 96 -9.68 -0.58 15.54
C PRO A 96 -9.55 -0.60 14.00
N ASP A 97 -10.67 -0.64 13.29
CA ASP A 97 -10.76 -0.47 11.82
C ASP A 97 -11.36 0.91 11.48
N VAL A 98 -10.78 1.96 12.07
CA VAL A 98 -11.12 3.38 11.84
C VAL A 98 -9.86 4.20 11.62
N LYS A 99 -9.92 5.18 10.71
CA LYS A 99 -8.78 6.00 10.25
C LYS A 99 -8.09 6.75 11.37
N ASP A 100 -8.86 7.34 12.29
CA ASP A 100 -8.32 8.17 13.37
C ASP A 100 -7.36 7.42 14.29
N ALA A 101 -7.57 6.11 14.49
CA ALA A 101 -6.67 5.28 15.29
C ALA A 101 -5.28 5.08 14.64
N TRP A 102 -5.15 5.33 13.34
CA TRP A 102 -3.96 4.97 12.55
C TRP A 102 -3.33 6.16 11.80
N GLY A 103 -4.01 7.31 11.75
CA GLY A 103 -3.59 8.51 11.04
C GLY A 103 -2.66 9.44 11.81
N GLY A 104 -2.32 9.10 13.07
CA GLY A 104 -1.41 9.91 13.89
C GLY A 104 0.01 10.00 13.32
N SER A 105 0.71 11.09 13.64
CA SER A 105 2.08 11.35 13.17
C SER A 105 3.08 10.28 13.60
N VAL A 106 2.97 9.77 14.83
CA VAL A 106 3.89 8.77 15.38
C VAL A 106 3.80 7.44 14.61
N PRO A 107 2.62 6.79 14.48
CA PRO A 107 2.49 5.59 13.63
C PRO A 107 3.00 5.80 12.19
N MET A 108 2.79 7.00 11.62
CA MET A 108 3.25 7.30 10.27
C MET A 108 4.78 7.31 10.14
N VAL A 109 5.49 7.93 11.10
CA VAL A 109 6.96 7.93 11.13
C VAL A 109 7.52 6.50 11.21
N TYR A 110 6.92 5.64 12.03
CA TYR A 110 7.37 4.25 12.14
C TYR A 110 7.10 3.43 10.87
N ARG A 111 6.02 3.70 10.15
CA ARG A 111 5.79 3.09 8.83
C ARG A 111 6.86 3.49 7.83
N TRP A 112 7.22 4.77 7.77
CA TRP A 112 8.29 5.25 6.89
C TRP A 112 9.64 4.61 7.25
N ARG A 113 9.95 4.51 8.54
CA ARG A 113 11.15 3.78 9.01
C ARG A 113 11.14 2.31 8.57
N PHE A 114 10.00 1.63 8.74
CA PHE A 114 9.85 0.23 8.29
C PHE A 114 10.12 0.09 6.79
N ILE A 115 9.55 0.97 5.96
CA ILE A 115 9.78 0.95 4.50
C ILE A 115 11.25 1.22 4.16
N ASN A 116 11.92 2.17 4.84
CA ASN A 116 13.34 2.41 4.63
C ASN A 116 14.18 1.19 5.01
N TYR A 117 13.94 0.58 6.17
CA TYR A 117 14.63 -0.66 6.56
C TYR A 117 14.41 -1.79 5.55
N LEU A 118 13.20 -1.93 5.01
CA LEU A 118 12.90 -2.91 3.97
C LEU A 118 13.72 -2.64 2.70
N MET A 119 13.73 -1.40 2.22
CA MET A 119 14.39 -1.02 0.96
C MET A 119 15.92 -0.97 1.05
N GLU A 120 16.45 -0.75 2.24
CA GLU A 120 17.90 -0.77 2.54
C GLU A 120 18.41 -2.18 2.86
N ASN A 121 17.54 -3.21 2.81
CA ASN A 121 17.87 -4.57 3.27
C ASN A 121 18.37 -4.60 4.73
N GLY A 122 17.87 -3.69 5.56
CA GLY A 122 18.23 -3.53 6.97
C GLY A 122 17.50 -4.46 7.93
N ILE A 123 16.63 -5.35 7.42
CA ILE A 123 15.90 -6.34 8.23
C ILE A 123 16.47 -7.73 7.96
N THR A 124 16.94 -8.40 9.01
CA THR A 124 17.47 -9.77 8.92
C THR A 124 16.44 -10.72 8.34
N SER A 125 16.87 -11.55 7.39
CA SER A 125 16.04 -12.54 6.67
C SER A 125 14.96 -11.94 5.76
N VAL A 126 15.11 -10.66 5.41
CA VAL A 126 14.32 -10.00 4.37
C VAL A 126 15.27 -9.45 3.32
N SER A 127 14.99 -9.71 2.05
CA SER A 127 15.76 -9.14 0.95
C SER A 127 14.86 -8.62 -0.17
N VAL A 128 15.25 -7.47 -0.70
CA VAL A 128 14.60 -6.75 -1.79
C VAL A 128 15.65 -6.33 -2.79
N ASP A 129 15.36 -6.59 -4.06
CA ASP A 129 16.18 -6.13 -5.18
C ASP A 129 15.27 -5.60 -6.28
N VAL A 130 15.00 -4.30 -6.22
CA VAL A 130 14.14 -3.64 -7.21
C VAL A 130 14.85 -3.43 -8.55
N VAL A 131 16.18 -3.48 -8.58
CA VAL A 131 16.94 -3.29 -9.81
C VAL A 131 16.78 -4.52 -10.70
N THR A 132 16.98 -5.73 -10.15
CA THR A 132 16.80 -6.97 -10.92
C THR A 132 15.33 -7.27 -11.23
N GLN A 133 14.40 -6.75 -10.43
CA GLN A 133 12.96 -6.84 -10.71
C GLN A 133 12.47 -5.86 -11.78
N THR A 134 13.30 -4.90 -12.19
CA THR A 134 12.95 -3.94 -13.25
C THR A 134 13.35 -4.51 -14.61
N PRO A 135 12.49 -4.45 -15.64
CA PRO A 135 12.84 -4.88 -16.98
C PRO A 135 14.09 -4.15 -17.49
N ALA A 136 15.05 -4.89 -18.06
CA ALA A 136 16.34 -4.33 -18.50
C ALA A 136 16.22 -3.21 -19.56
N THR A 137 15.10 -3.18 -20.29
CA THR A 137 14.74 -2.17 -21.29
C THR A 137 14.17 -0.88 -20.68
N THR A 138 13.73 -0.91 -19.41
CA THR A 138 13.16 0.24 -18.71
C THR A 138 14.28 1.05 -18.07
N ARG A 139 14.74 2.11 -18.76
CA ARG A 139 15.95 2.84 -18.36
C ARG A 139 15.78 4.34 -18.21
N THR A 140 14.72 4.93 -18.77
CA THR A 140 14.45 6.37 -18.61
C THR A 140 13.76 6.63 -17.27
N PRO A 141 13.97 7.80 -16.63
CA PRO A 141 13.26 8.20 -15.41
C PRO A 141 11.73 8.09 -15.54
N ASN A 142 11.16 8.51 -16.68
CA ASN A 142 9.73 8.38 -16.96
C ASN A 142 9.28 6.91 -16.92
N ALA A 143 9.94 6.02 -17.66
CA ALA A 143 9.55 4.62 -17.75
C ALA A 143 9.74 3.87 -16.42
N LEU A 144 10.80 4.19 -15.66
CA LEU A 144 11.06 3.63 -14.33
C LEU A 144 10.00 4.05 -13.32
N ALA A 145 9.61 5.33 -13.32
CA ALA A 145 8.55 5.84 -12.46
C ALA A 145 7.22 5.16 -12.77
N ASP A 146 6.83 5.11 -14.04
CA ASP A 146 5.53 4.54 -14.45
C ASP A 146 5.45 3.03 -14.15
N PHE A 147 6.55 2.30 -14.36
CA PHE A 147 6.63 0.87 -14.01
C PHE A 147 6.36 0.63 -12.51
N TRP A 148 7.08 1.35 -11.63
CA TRP A 148 6.95 1.14 -10.19
C TRP A 148 5.67 1.74 -9.60
N ILE A 149 5.19 2.88 -10.11
CA ILE A 149 3.88 3.45 -9.76
C ILE A 149 2.78 2.44 -10.07
N SER A 150 2.75 1.91 -11.31
CA SER A 150 1.75 0.93 -11.71
C SER A 150 1.84 -0.35 -10.89
N ARG A 151 3.05 -0.84 -10.60
CA ARG A 151 3.26 -2.06 -9.83
C ARG A 151 2.84 -1.92 -8.35
N ILE A 152 3.13 -0.78 -7.72
CA ILE A 152 2.89 -0.56 -6.29
C ILE A 152 1.44 -0.14 -6.03
N LEU A 153 0.89 0.75 -6.87
CA LEU A 153 -0.42 1.36 -6.65
C LEU A 153 -1.54 0.68 -7.45
N GLY A 154 -1.21 -0.07 -8.52
CA GLY A 154 -2.19 -0.65 -9.44
C GLY A 154 -2.93 0.39 -10.30
N ARG A 155 -2.50 1.66 -10.24
CA ARG A 155 -3.05 2.80 -10.97
C ARG A 155 -1.98 3.89 -11.10
N GLY A 156 -2.27 4.94 -11.87
CA GLY A 156 -1.45 6.15 -11.88
C GLY A 156 -1.54 6.94 -10.56
N MET A 157 -0.58 7.83 -10.33
CA MET A 157 -0.67 8.84 -9.27
C MET A 157 -1.44 10.05 -9.76
N GLU A 158 -2.24 10.65 -8.88
CA GLU A 158 -2.96 11.89 -9.17
C GLU A 158 -2.11 13.13 -8.86
N GLY A 159 -2.46 14.26 -9.48
CA GLY A 159 -1.80 15.54 -9.23
C GLY A 159 -0.28 15.54 -9.53
N PRO A 160 0.52 16.31 -8.76
CA PRO A 160 1.96 16.46 -9.04
C PRO A 160 2.81 15.26 -8.62
N GLY A 161 2.24 14.24 -7.98
CA GLY A 161 2.98 13.13 -7.38
C GLY A 161 3.86 12.38 -8.37
N ARG A 162 3.32 12.04 -9.56
CA ARG A 162 4.10 11.40 -10.62
C ARG A 162 5.32 12.24 -11.03
N ALA A 163 5.12 13.55 -11.24
CA ALA A 163 6.21 14.44 -11.67
C ALA A 163 7.34 14.51 -10.62
N GLN A 164 7.00 14.49 -9.33
CA GLN A 164 7.98 14.47 -8.24
C GLN A 164 8.77 13.16 -8.19
N ILE A 165 8.13 12.01 -8.46
CA ILE A 165 8.82 10.71 -8.56
C ILE A 165 9.78 10.69 -9.75
N VAL A 166 9.34 11.19 -10.91
CA VAL A 166 10.20 11.31 -12.10
C VAL A 166 11.39 12.21 -11.82
N GLU A 167 11.18 13.35 -11.18
CA GLU A 167 12.25 14.28 -10.83
C GLU A 167 13.26 13.65 -9.85
N LEU A 168 12.80 12.86 -8.88
CA LEU A 168 13.68 12.15 -7.95
C LEU A 168 14.63 11.16 -8.66
N LEU A 169 14.15 10.51 -9.72
CA LEU A 169 14.97 9.64 -10.58
C LEU A 169 15.87 10.45 -11.51
N ALA A 170 15.36 11.53 -12.10
CA ALA A 170 16.09 12.34 -13.06
C ALA A 170 17.23 13.15 -12.40
N ARG A 171 16.98 13.73 -11.23
CA ARG A 171 17.85 14.68 -10.51
C ARG A 171 18.29 15.83 -11.42
N GLY A 172 17.33 16.55 -12.01
CA GLY A 172 17.56 17.68 -12.91
C GLY A 172 18.01 17.32 -14.33
N ARG A 173 18.12 16.03 -14.67
CA ARG A 173 18.40 15.58 -16.04
C ARG A 173 17.10 15.53 -16.86
N ASN A 174 17.23 15.47 -18.18
CA ASN A 174 16.08 15.18 -19.03
C ASN A 174 15.59 13.74 -18.77
N ALA A 175 14.30 13.61 -18.45
CA ALA A 175 13.63 12.38 -18.03
C ALA A 175 13.34 11.38 -19.17
N ASP A 176 13.61 11.76 -20.41
CA ASP A 176 13.45 10.93 -21.60
C ASP A 176 14.75 10.24 -22.03
N TYR A 177 15.88 10.59 -21.41
CA TYR A 177 17.15 9.91 -21.65
C TYR A 177 17.40 8.80 -20.63
N ASP A 178 18.05 7.74 -21.11
CA ASP A 178 18.43 6.60 -20.29
C ASP A 178 19.35 6.99 -19.14
N LEU A 179 19.07 6.42 -17.97
CA LEU A 179 19.99 6.36 -16.87
C LEU A 179 21.01 5.24 -17.09
N THR A 180 22.23 5.42 -16.59
CA THR A 180 23.22 4.33 -16.53
C THR A 180 22.80 3.28 -15.51
N ALA A 181 23.36 2.07 -15.58
CA ALA A 181 23.06 1.02 -14.62
C ALA A 181 23.39 1.44 -13.17
N GLU A 182 24.51 2.14 -12.99
CA GLU A 182 24.93 2.71 -11.69
C GLU A 182 23.93 3.75 -11.17
N GLN A 183 23.44 4.63 -12.04
CA GLN A 183 22.43 5.62 -11.67
C GLN A 183 21.12 4.96 -11.25
N ILE A 184 20.69 3.90 -11.95
CA ILE A 184 19.50 3.13 -11.57
C ILE A 184 19.72 2.47 -10.20
N ALA A 185 20.87 1.83 -10.00
CA ALA A 185 21.19 1.16 -8.73
C ALA A 185 21.21 2.12 -7.52
N ASP A 186 21.72 3.35 -7.69
CA ASP A 186 21.71 4.38 -6.63
C ASP A 186 20.30 4.95 -6.36
N ARG A 187 19.56 5.26 -7.42
CA ARG A 187 18.37 6.12 -7.32
C ARG A 187 17.07 5.34 -7.14
N LEU A 188 16.98 4.16 -7.74
CA LEU A 188 15.74 3.41 -7.83
C LEU A 188 15.24 2.91 -6.46
N PRO A 189 16.06 2.31 -5.57
CA PRO A 189 15.58 1.82 -4.28
C PRO A 189 14.94 2.93 -3.43
N ARG A 190 15.57 4.12 -3.40
CA ARG A 190 15.04 5.28 -2.67
C ARG A 190 13.74 5.79 -3.29
N THR A 191 13.65 5.79 -4.61
CA THR A 191 12.43 6.20 -5.32
C THR A 191 11.27 5.26 -5.01
N VAL A 192 11.52 3.95 -5.08
CA VAL A 192 10.51 2.94 -4.72
C VAL A 192 10.07 3.09 -3.26
N ALA A 193 11.00 3.36 -2.34
CA ALA A 193 10.67 3.68 -0.95
C ALA A 193 9.72 4.87 -0.85
N VAL A 194 9.98 5.97 -1.58
CA VAL A 194 9.12 7.17 -1.59
C VAL A 194 7.72 6.85 -2.10
N ILE A 195 7.57 6.05 -3.16
CA ILE A 195 6.24 5.62 -3.65
C ILE A 195 5.49 4.83 -2.56
N LEU A 196 6.16 3.92 -1.86
CA LEU A 196 5.58 3.16 -0.74
C LEU A 196 5.25 4.03 0.47
N MET A 197 5.92 5.17 0.65
CA MET A 197 5.65 6.11 1.73
C MET A 197 4.59 7.17 1.37
N ALA A 198 4.26 7.32 0.09
CA ALA A 198 3.35 8.33 -0.42
C ALA A 198 1.90 8.14 0.07
N PRO A 199 1.10 9.21 0.13
CA PRO A 199 -0.31 9.11 0.46
C PRO A 199 -1.10 8.14 -0.43
N ASP A 200 -0.78 8.10 -1.72
CA ASP A 200 -1.38 7.17 -2.66
C ASP A 200 -1.26 5.70 -2.25
N PHE A 201 -0.20 5.34 -1.51
CA PHE A 201 -0.01 3.98 -1.00
C PHE A 201 -0.64 3.77 0.37
N GLN A 202 -0.63 4.74 1.27
CA GLN A 202 -1.09 4.50 2.65
C GLN A 202 -2.62 4.64 2.78
N TRP A 203 -3.28 5.40 1.91
CA TRP A 203 -4.74 5.60 1.93
C TRP A 203 -5.44 4.54 1.07
N ARG A 204 -6.72 4.29 1.35
CA ARG A 204 -7.58 3.39 0.59
C ARG A 204 -9.02 3.87 0.56
#